data_AF-A0A1H7SSH6-F1
#
_entry.id   AF-A0A1H7SSH6-F1
#
_cell.length_a   1.000
_cell.length_b   1.000
_cell.length_c   1.000
_cell.angle_alpha   90.00
_cell.angle_beta   90.00
_cell.angle_gamma   90.00
#
_symmetry.space_group_name_H-M   'P 1'
#
loop_
_entity.id
_entity.type
_entity.pdbx_description
1 polymer ?
#
loop_
_entity_poly.entity_id
_entity_poly.type
_entity_poly.pdbx_seq_one_letter_code
_entity_poly.pdbx_strand_id
1 'polypeptide(L)'
;MFANLSIKTRLGIAMTLLSLLLAVVGGMGIAGMNASDDVSRVSHTERLPGALAIDDTQIYTLRQRVTLDRALMADDPRKVGGLLDLAAHVNQLANESWARYSRLPKTPREQTIADTVAARLADVQLVYRALGDAVRDNQRDQVAALSDAGFRTYIAFQQACDALNQYRLGSSESDYGDSQRTFHLFRAVTAAALVLGLLWALWSFVRIRRAIALPLDTAIGQFGRIAAGDLTQRIAVQSRDEMGQLLRALETMRESLIETVASVRGGTETIASAAQQIAAGNADLSSRTEEQAASLEQTSAGMAQFADLVRSTADSAHEAHRLVEAAMRSAGQGRETIAHVTSTMADIQSRSERMADIVSIIDGIAFQTNILALNAAVEAARAGEHGSGFAVVAGEVRALAQRSSNAAREVKQLIEASVQIVKSGSTHVETAQTHTAAIFDDVRRTATLIADISRASGEQSDSIGEISRAMAQIDEVTQQNAALVEEVAAAAQSLDDQTRHLRHNVDVFVVPAASTQLA
;
A
#
# COMPACT_ATOMS: atom_id res chain seq x y z
N MET A 1 4.22 -34.49 -28.39
CA MET A 1 5.48 -34.68 -27.64
C MET A 1 6.41 -33.46 -27.70
N PHE A 2 6.71 -32.88 -28.88
CA PHE A 2 7.64 -31.73 -29.00
C PHE A 2 7.13 -30.35 -28.53
N ALA A 3 5.83 -30.18 -28.28
CA ALA A 3 5.23 -28.89 -27.93
C ALA A 3 5.50 -28.45 -26.47
N ASN A 4 5.98 -29.36 -25.61
CA ASN A 4 6.23 -29.10 -24.18
C ASN A 4 7.72 -29.13 -23.83
N LEU A 5 8.60 -29.31 -24.81
CA LEU A 5 10.05 -29.21 -24.59
C LEU A 5 10.43 -27.75 -24.35
N SER A 6 11.40 -27.54 -23.45
CA SER A 6 11.96 -26.22 -23.20
C SER A 6 12.54 -25.61 -24.47
N ILE A 7 12.54 -24.28 -24.56
CA ILE A 7 13.11 -23.57 -25.71
C ILE A 7 14.59 -23.92 -25.85
N LYS A 8 15.31 -24.03 -24.72
CA LYS A 8 16.72 -24.45 -24.67
C LYS A 8 16.93 -25.81 -25.32
N THR A 9 16.07 -26.79 -25.01
CA THR A 9 16.18 -28.14 -25.58
C THR A 9 15.86 -28.15 -27.07
N ARG A 10 14.88 -27.38 -27.53
CA ARG A 10 14.57 -27.28 -28.98
C ARG A 10 15.72 -26.66 -29.77
N LEU A 11 16.28 -25.56 -29.27
CA LEU A 11 17.42 -24.89 -29.90
C LEU A 11 18.66 -25.81 -29.91
N GLY A 12 18.90 -26.52 -28.80
CA GLY A 12 19.95 -27.52 -28.71
C GLY A 12 19.79 -28.64 -29.73
N ILE A 13 18.61 -29.25 -29.85
CA ILE A 13 18.35 -30.31 -30.85
C ILE A 13 18.57 -29.78 -32.28
N ALA A 14 18.07 -28.58 -32.60
CA ALA A 14 18.23 -27.99 -33.93
C ALA A 14 19.70 -27.77 -34.28
N MET A 15 20.49 -27.20 -33.36
CA MET A 15 21.91 -26.93 -33.56
C MET A 15 22.73 -28.22 -33.64
N THR A 16 22.49 -29.19 -32.77
CA THR A 16 23.22 -30.47 -32.80
C THR A 16 22.98 -31.24 -34.10
N LEU A 17 21.74 -31.27 -34.61
CA LEU A 17 21.44 -31.92 -35.89
C LEU A 17 22.08 -31.22 -37.08
N LEU A 18 22.08 -29.87 -37.11
CA LEU A 18 22.77 -29.11 -38.15
C LEU A 18 24.29 -29.33 -38.12
N SER A 19 24.90 -29.35 -36.93
CA SER A 19 26.33 -29.64 -36.76
C SER A 19 26.68 -31.07 -37.19
N LEU A 20 25.85 -32.06 -36.85
CA LEU A 20 26.04 -33.45 -37.27
C LEU A 20 25.95 -33.56 -38.80
N LEU A 21 24.97 -32.91 -39.42
CA LEU A 21 24.83 -32.89 -40.87
C LEU A 21 26.07 -32.27 -41.55
N LEU A 22 26.57 -31.15 -41.01
CA LEU A 22 27.78 -30.51 -41.51
C LEU A 22 28.99 -31.45 -41.43
N ALA A 23 29.16 -32.16 -40.31
CA ALA A 23 30.24 -33.12 -40.15
C ALA A 23 30.14 -34.30 -41.15
N VAL A 24 28.93 -34.82 -41.37
CA VAL A 24 28.70 -35.91 -42.34
C VAL A 24 28.98 -35.46 -43.77
N VAL A 25 28.43 -34.31 -44.19
CA VAL A 25 28.64 -33.77 -45.55
C VAL A 25 30.11 -33.42 -45.77
N GLY A 26 30.77 -32.81 -44.78
CA GLY A 26 32.20 -32.51 -44.83
C GLY A 26 33.07 -33.77 -44.93
N GLY A 27 32.78 -34.79 -44.12
CA GLY A 27 33.47 -36.08 -44.15
C GLY A 27 33.30 -36.82 -45.48
N MET A 28 32.07 -36.83 -46.02
CA MET A 28 31.82 -37.41 -47.35
C MET A 28 32.54 -36.65 -48.47
N GLY A 29 32.60 -35.32 -48.38
CA GLY A 29 33.35 -34.50 -49.34
C GLY A 29 34.84 -34.84 -49.37
N ILE A 30 35.47 -34.97 -48.20
CA ILE A 30 36.88 -35.35 -48.07
C ILE A 30 37.11 -36.78 -48.61
N ALA A 31 36.25 -37.74 -48.25
CA ALA A 31 36.37 -39.12 -48.73
C ALA A 31 36.24 -39.21 -50.26
N GLY A 32 35.30 -38.47 -50.86
CA GLY A 32 35.13 -38.41 -52.31
C GLY A 32 36.32 -37.78 -53.03
N MET A 33 36.90 -36.71 -52.47
CA MET A 33 38.12 -36.10 -53.02
C MET A 33 39.31 -37.07 -52.97
N ASN A 34 39.51 -37.78 -51.87
CA ASN A 34 40.58 -38.77 -51.74
C ASN A 34 40.44 -39.93 -52.75
N ALA A 35 39.22 -40.44 -52.95
CA ALA A 35 38.96 -41.48 -53.94
C ALA A 35 39.25 -41.00 -55.38
N SER A 36 38.92 -39.74 -55.68
CA SER A 36 39.22 -39.14 -56.98
C SER A 36 40.71 -38.92 -57.20
N ASP A 37 41.44 -38.49 -56.16
CA ASP A 37 42.90 -38.32 -56.21
C ASP A 37 43.62 -39.65 -56.45
N ASP A 38 43.16 -40.72 -55.81
CA ASP A 38 43.71 -42.07 -55.95
C ASP A 38 43.64 -42.59 -57.40
N VAL A 39 42.47 -42.44 -58.04
CA VAL A 39 42.26 -42.83 -59.44
C VAL A 39 43.14 -42.01 -60.39
N SER A 40 43.27 -40.71 -60.12
CA SER A 40 44.13 -39.82 -60.90
C SER A 40 45.61 -40.20 -60.75
N ARG A 41 46.05 -40.51 -59.52
CA ARG A 41 47.42 -40.94 -59.22
C ARG A 41 47.75 -42.23 -59.95
N VAL A 42 46.95 -43.28 -59.82
CA VAL A 42 47.15 -44.58 -60.49
C VAL A 42 47.20 -44.42 -62.01
N SER A 43 46.33 -43.56 -62.58
CA SER A 43 46.33 -43.29 -64.02
C SER A 43 47.63 -42.65 -64.50
N HIS A 44 48.17 -41.68 -63.74
CA HIS A 44 49.40 -40.97 -64.09
C HIS A 44 50.68 -41.77 -63.81
N THR A 45 50.74 -42.53 -62.71
CA THR A 45 51.96 -43.22 -62.27
C THR A 45 52.11 -44.63 -62.83
N GLU A 46 51.01 -45.31 -63.14
CA GLU A 46 51.05 -46.74 -63.52
C GLU A 46 50.53 -46.98 -64.93
N ARG A 47 49.36 -46.42 -65.29
CA ARG A 47 48.68 -46.75 -66.55
C ARG A 47 49.37 -46.14 -67.76
N LEU A 48 49.52 -44.80 -67.77
CA LEU A 48 50.10 -44.09 -68.89
C LEU A 48 51.57 -44.47 -69.15
N PRO A 49 52.47 -44.51 -68.14
CA PRO A 49 53.87 -44.91 -68.36
C PRO A 49 53.99 -46.36 -68.83
N GLY A 50 53.09 -47.23 -68.37
CA GLY A 50 53.11 -48.61 -68.80
C GLY A 50 52.68 -48.81 -70.25
N ALA A 51 51.65 -48.10 -70.73
CA ALA A 51 51.22 -48.19 -72.12
C ALA A 51 52.33 -47.67 -73.05
N LEU A 52 52.92 -46.52 -72.70
CA LEU A 52 54.06 -45.96 -73.43
C LEU A 52 55.26 -46.91 -73.44
N ALA A 53 55.55 -47.60 -72.34
CA ALA A 53 56.67 -48.54 -72.27
C ALA A 53 56.48 -49.78 -73.16
N ILE A 54 55.24 -50.28 -73.32
CA ILE A 54 54.93 -51.37 -74.25
C ILE A 54 55.11 -50.88 -75.69
N ASP A 55 54.54 -49.71 -76.03
CA ASP A 55 54.63 -49.12 -77.36
C ASP A 55 56.08 -48.79 -77.74
N ASP A 56 56.87 -48.21 -76.84
CA ASP A 56 58.30 -47.97 -77.02
C ASP A 56 59.04 -49.29 -77.34
N THR A 57 58.76 -50.36 -76.60
CA THR A 57 59.38 -51.68 -76.82
C THR A 57 59.07 -52.18 -78.23
N GLN A 58 57.82 -52.03 -78.68
CA GLN A 58 57.38 -52.41 -80.01
C GLN A 58 58.06 -51.56 -81.10
N ILE A 59 58.08 -50.23 -80.93
CA ILE A 59 58.69 -49.27 -81.86
C ILE A 59 60.19 -49.52 -82.00
N TYR A 60 60.92 -49.69 -80.89
CA TYR A 60 62.36 -49.92 -80.93
C TYR A 60 62.72 -51.28 -81.55
N THR A 61 61.90 -52.32 -81.30
CA THR A 61 62.07 -53.64 -81.93
C THR A 61 61.79 -53.58 -83.44
N LEU A 62 60.77 -52.82 -83.87
CA LEU A 62 60.54 -52.55 -85.29
C LEU A 62 61.69 -51.78 -85.92
N ARG A 63 62.19 -50.75 -85.23
CA ARG A 63 63.33 -49.96 -85.70
C ARG A 63 64.59 -50.82 -85.81
N GLN A 64 64.81 -51.77 -84.91
CA GLN A 64 65.89 -52.76 -85.03
C GLN A 64 65.77 -53.53 -86.34
N ARG A 65 64.58 -54.04 -86.65
CA ARG A 65 64.31 -54.74 -87.90
C ARG A 65 64.63 -53.91 -89.11
N VAL A 66 64.05 -52.71 -89.19
CA VAL A 66 64.26 -51.79 -90.32
C VAL A 66 65.75 -51.44 -90.48
N THR A 67 66.48 -51.33 -89.37
CA THR A 67 67.92 -51.06 -89.40
C THR A 67 68.70 -52.25 -89.94
N LEU A 68 68.35 -53.48 -89.53
CA LEU A 68 68.94 -54.71 -90.07
C LEU A 68 68.61 -54.88 -91.56
N ASP A 69 67.36 -54.63 -91.97
CA ASP A 69 66.95 -54.69 -93.38
C ASP A 69 67.72 -53.67 -94.24
N ARG A 70 68.02 -52.48 -93.70
CA ARG A 70 68.89 -51.49 -94.38
C ARG A 70 70.35 -51.95 -94.46
N ALA A 71 70.85 -52.66 -93.45
CA ALA A 71 72.20 -53.21 -93.47
C ALA A 71 72.34 -54.29 -94.55
N LEU A 72 71.29 -55.07 -94.81
CA LEU A 72 71.24 -56.06 -95.89
C LEU A 72 71.32 -55.44 -97.30
N MET A 73 70.81 -54.23 -97.46
CA MET A 73 70.79 -53.51 -98.75
C MET A 73 72.01 -52.59 -98.96
N ALA A 74 72.92 -52.51 -97.98
CA ALA A 74 74.05 -51.59 -98.04
C ALA A 74 75.26 -52.21 -98.76
N ASP A 75 75.70 -51.57 -99.85
CA ASP A 75 76.86 -52.03 -100.64
C ASP A 75 78.22 -51.65 -100.01
N ASP A 76 78.24 -50.74 -99.02
CA ASP A 76 79.46 -50.24 -98.36
C ASP A 76 79.66 -50.90 -96.98
N PRO A 77 80.73 -51.69 -96.77
CA PRO A 77 81.00 -52.37 -95.50
C PRO A 77 81.09 -51.43 -94.29
N ARG A 78 81.50 -50.17 -94.46
CA ARG A 78 81.55 -49.19 -93.36
C ARG A 78 80.16 -48.76 -92.92
N LYS A 79 79.20 -48.70 -93.85
CA LYS A 79 77.79 -48.41 -93.55
C LYS A 79 77.12 -49.59 -92.87
N VAL A 80 77.48 -50.83 -93.25
CA VAL A 80 76.98 -52.04 -92.59
C VAL A 80 77.35 -52.06 -91.11
N GLY A 81 78.61 -51.79 -90.75
CA GLY A 81 79.05 -51.73 -89.35
C GLY A 81 78.27 -50.73 -88.51
N GLY A 82 78.13 -49.49 -88.97
CA GLY A 82 77.37 -48.46 -88.25
C GLY A 82 75.87 -48.75 -88.12
N LEU A 83 75.27 -49.44 -89.11
CA LEU A 83 73.88 -49.90 -89.01
C LEU A 83 73.71 -51.06 -88.02
N LEU A 84 74.68 -51.97 -87.92
CA LEU A 84 74.67 -53.02 -86.90
C LEU A 84 74.82 -52.44 -85.49
N ASP A 85 75.67 -51.44 -85.29
CA ASP A 85 75.79 -50.73 -84.01
C ASP A 85 74.49 -50.00 -83.65
N LEU A 86 73.85 -49.33 -84.62
CA LEU A 86 72.55 -48.71 -84.43
C LEU A 86 71.47 -49.76 -84.09
N ALA A 87 71.48 -50.93 -84.74
CA ALA A 87 70.57 -52.03 -84.45
C ALA A 87 70.75 -52.56 -83.01
N ALA A 88 72.00 -52.67 -82.54
CA ALA A 88 72.29 -53.03 -81.15
C ALA A 88 71.82 -51.96 -80.16
N HIS A 89 72.04 -50.67 -80.48
CA HIS A 89 71.58 -49.58 -79.63
C HIS A 89 70.05 -49.53 -79.50
N VAL A 90 69.30 -49.66 -80.60
CA VAL A 90 67.84 -49.69 -80.52
C VAL A 90 67.31 -50.97 -79.85
N ASN A 91 68.05 -52.10 -79.92
CA ASN A 91 67.73 -53.28 -79.12
C ASN A 91 67.87 -53.00 -77.62
N GLN A 92 68.91 -52.26 -77.21
CA GLN A 92 69.07 -51.83 -75.83
C GLN A 92 67.90 -50.94 -75.39
N LEU A 93 67.50 -49.98 -76.21
CA LEU A 93 66.33 -49.13 -75.91
C LEU A 93 65.03 -49.93 -75.80
N ALA A 94 64.85 -50.97 -76.62
CA ALA A 94 63.71 -51.89 -76.51
C ALA A 94 63.74 -52.64 -75.17
N ASN A 95 64.90 -53.16 -74.76
CA ASN A 95 65.06 -53.85 -73.47
C ASN A 95 64.81 -52.93 -72.27
N GLU A 96 65.31 -51.70 -72.32
CA GLU A 96 65.09 -50.70 -71.28
C GLU A 96 63.61 -50.34 -71.15
N SER A 97 62.92 -50.19 -72.29
CA SER A 97 61.48 -49.90 -72.34
C SER A 97 60.67 -51.07 -71.78
N TRP A 98 61.03 -52.31 -72.15
CA TRP A 98 60.39 -53.50 -71.60
C TRP A 98 60.61 -53.61 -70.08
N ALA A 99 61.83 -53.34 -69.60
CA ALA A 99 62.14 -53.33 -68.17
C ALA A 99 61.37 -52.25 -67.40
N ARG A 100 61.14 -51.06 -67.99
CA ARG A 100 60.26 -50.03 -67.42
C ARG A 100 58.84 -50.57 -67.23
N TYR A 101 58.28 -51.23 -68.25
CA TYR A 101 56.98 -51.88 -68.15
C TYR A 101 56.98 -52.98 -67.07
N SER A 102 57.98 -53.88 -67.06
CA SER A 102 58.04 -55.03 -66.15
C SER A 102 58.04 -54.64 -64.66
N ARG A 103 58.56 -53.46 -64.30
CA ARG A 103 58.58 -52.96 -62.91
C ARG A 103 57.24 -52.44 -62.40
N LEU A 104 56.28 -52.18 -63.27
CA LEU A 104 54.96 -51.68 -62.86
C LEU A 104 54.15 -52.79 -62.17
N PRO A 105 53.29 -52.45 -61.18
CA PRO A 105 52.35 -53.41 -60.60
C PRO A 105 51.49 -54.06 -61.69
N LYS A 106 51.24 -55.37 -61.57
CA LYS A 106 50.48 -56.17 -62.54
C LYS A 106 49.48 -57.05 -61.81
N THR A 107 48.33 -57.28 -62.45
CA THR A 107 47.43 -58.34 -62.02
C THR A 107 48.01 -59.71 -62.40
N PRO A 108 47.60 -60.82 -61.74
CA PRO A 108 48.04 -62.15 -62.13
C PRO A 108 47.78 -62.47 -63.61
N ARG A 109 46.66 -61.97 -64.16
CA ARG A 109 46.30 -62.14 -65.57
C ARG A 109 47.15 -61.27 -66.49
N GLU A 110 47.45 -60.03 -66.10
CA GLU A 110 48.38 -59.17 -66.85
C GLU A 110 49.77 -59.80 -66.91
N GLN A 111 50.24 -60.35 -65.80
CA GLN A 111 51.54 -61.02 -65.72
C GLN A 111 51.64 -62.16 -66.73
N THR A 112 50.61 -63.01 -66.86
CA THR A 112 50.61 -64.11 -67.84
C THR A 112 50.72 -63.61 -69.30
N ILE A 113 50.05 -62.50 -69.63
CA ILE A 113 50.12 -61.90 -70.98
C ILE A 113 51.50 -61.25 -71.18
N ALA A 114 52.03 -60.56 -70.17
CA ALA A 114 53.36 -59.98 -70.19
C ALA A 114 54.46 -61.03 -70.37
N ASP A 115 54.34 -62.20 -69.72
CA ASP A 115 55.28 -63.31 -69.87
C ASP A 115 55.28 -63.84 -71.32
N THR A 116 54.10 -63.85 -71.97
CA THR A 116 53.97 -64.20 -73.39
C THR A 116 54.70 -63.18 -74.28
N VAL A 117 54.56 -61.88 -74.00
CA VAL A 117 55.29 -60.82 -74.71
C VAL A 117 56.80 -60.95 -74.50
N ALA A 118 57.25 -61.22 -73.27
CA ALA A 118 58.66 -61.41 -72.96
C ALA A 118 59.25 -62.60 -73.73
N ALA A 119 58.52 -63.72 -73.82
CA ALA A 119 58.94 -64.88 -74.61
C ALA A 119 59.06 -64.54 -76.10
N ARG A 120 58.05 -63.86 -76.68
CA ARG A 120 58.11 -63.43 -78.09
C ARG A 120 59.19 -62.39 -78.37
N LEU A 121 59.44 -61.49 -77.42
CA LEU A 121 60.54 -60.54 -77.51
C LEU A 121 61.89 -61.29 -77.55
N ALA A 122 62.08 -62.29 -76.69
CA ALA A 122 63.28 -63.13 -76.70
C ALA A 122 63.44 -63.88 -78.04
N ASP A 123 62.35 -64.44 -78.60
CA ASP A 123 62.36 -65.10 -79.91
C ASP A 123 62.84 -64.13 -81.02
N VAL A 124 62.28 -62.91 -81.06
CA VAL A 124 62.67 -61.88 -82.03
C VAL A 124 64.13 -61.49 -81.87
N GLN A 125 64.57 -61.27 -80.64
CA GLN A 125 65.95 -60.87 -80.34
C GLN A 125 66.96 -61.93 -80.74
N LEU A 126 66.63 -63.21 -80.53
CA LEU A 126 67.47 -64.33 -80.95
C LEU A 126 67.66 -64.32 -82.48
N VAL A 127 66.56 -64.18 -83.23
CA VAL A 127 66.61 -64.15 -84.70
C VAL A 127 67.32 -62.90 -85.22
N TYR A 128 67.10 -61.72 -84.62
CA TYR A 128 67.75 -60.48 -85.02
C TYR A 128 69.25 -60.44 -84.70
N ARG A 129 69.70 -61.06 -83.61
CA ARG A 129 71.12 -61.25 -83.34
C ARG A 129 71.76 -62.15 -84.40
N ALA A 130 71.16 -63.32 -84.65
CA ALA A 130 71.63 -64.24 -85.68
C ALA A 130 71.64 -63.58 -87.08
N LEU A 131 70.63 -62.78 -87.41
CA LEU A 131 70.58 -62.01 -88.65
C LEU A 131 71.72 -60.98 -88.72
N GLY A 132 71.94 -60.21 -87.65
CA GLY A 132 73.03 -59.24 -87.58
C GLY A 132 74.42 -59.88 -87.71
N ASP A 133 74.63 -61.05 -87.11
CA ASP A 133 75.88 -61.81 -87.24
C ASP A 133 76.05 -62.37 -88.67
N ALA A 134 74.98 -62.91 -89.28
CA ALA A 134 75.01 -63.38 -90.67
C ALA A 134 75.26 -62.23 -91.68
N VAL A 135 74.76 -61.02 -91.41
CA VAL A 135 75.07 -59.80 -92.18
C VAL A 135 76.54 -59.44 -92.04
N ARG A 136 77.09 -59.47 -90.81
CA ARG A 136 78.49 -59.16 -90.52
C ARG A 136 79.45 -60.12 -91.21
N ASP A 137 79.13 -61.41 -91.20
CA ASP A 137 79.96 -62.49 -91.74
C ASP A 137 79.71 -62.75 -93.24
N ASN A 138 78.87 -61.95 -93.89
CA ASN A 138 78.52 -62.02 -95.32
C ASN A 138 77.95 -63.40 -95.76
N GLN A 139 77.17 -64.05 -94.89
CA GLN A 139 76.58 -65.37 -95.11
C GLN A 139 75.26 -65.28 -95.89
N ARG A 140 75.34 -65.03 -97.21
CA ARG A 140 74.18 -64.73 -98.06
C ARG A 140 73.06 -65.78 -98.04
N ASP A 141 73.39 -67.06 -97.91
CA ASP A 141 72.40 -68.16 -97.88
C ASP A 141 71.59 -68.20 -96.58
N GLN A 142 72.18 -67.78 -95.45
CA GLN A 142 71.50 -67.73 -94.15
C GLN A 142 70.66 -66.47 -93.97
N VAL A 143 71.11 -65.36 -94.55
CA VAL A 143 70.45 -64.05 -94.49
C VAL A 143 68.99 -64.09 -94.94
N ALA A 144 68.68 -64.76 -96.06
CA ALA A 144 67.32 -64.79 -96.59
C ALA A 144 66.36 -65.53 -95.65
N ALA A 145 66.78 -66.68 -95.12
CA ALA A 145 66.00 -67.46 -94.16
C ALA A 145 65.82 -66.73 -92.81
N LEU A 146 66.87 -66.06 -92.33
CA LEU A 146 66.84 -65.29 -91.08
C LEU A 146 66.01 -64.00 -91.18
N SER A 147 66.00 -63.34 -92.33
CA SER A 147 65.15 -62.16 -92.57
C SER A 147 63.66 -62.53 -92.57
N ASP A 148 63.29 -63.61 -93.26
CA ASP A 148 61.92 -64.13 -93.28
C ASP A 148 61.48 -64.68 -91.89
N ALA A 149 62.37 -65.38 -91.19
CA ALA A 149 62.14 -65.76 -89.80
C ALA A 149 61.98 -64.52 -88.89
N GLY A 150 62.79 -63.49 -89.09
CA GLY A 150 62.75 -62.23 -88.33
C GLY A 150 61.44 -61.48 -88.56
N PHE A 151 60.90 -61.51 -89.77
CA PHE A 151 59.58 -60.98 -90.06
C PHE A 151 58.49 -61.71 -89.28
N ARG A 152 58.48 -63.05 -89.34
CA ARG A 152 57.46 -63.86 -88.65
C ARG A 152 57.50 -63.72 -87.14
N THR A 153 58.70 -63.77 -86.54
CA THR A 153 58.83 -63.61 -85.09
C THR A 153 58.40 -62.21 -84.66
N TYR A 154 58.70 -61.18 -85.45
CA TYR A 154 58.24 -59.81 -85.15
C TYR A 154 56.72 -59.68 -85.19
N ILE A 155 56.05 -60.27 -86.17
CA ILE A 155 54.57 -60.26 -86.23
C ILE A 155 53.98 -60.95 -85.00
N ALA A 156 54.55 -62.09 -84.57
CA ALA A 156 54.09 -62.78 -83.36
C ALA A 156 54.32 -61.95 -82.09
N PHE A 157 55.44 -61.23 -82.00
CA PHE A 157 55.72 -60.29 -80.92
C PHE A 157 54.77 -59.09 -80.93
N GLN A 158 54.54 -58.47 -82.09
CA GLN A 158 53.59 -57.39 -82.27
C GLN A 158 52.18 -57.81 -81.81
N GLN A 159 51.70 -58.99 -82.22
CA GLN A 159 50.40 -59.51 -81.78
C GLN A 159 50.33 -59.70 -80.24
N ALA A 160 51.43 -60.12 -79.61
CA ALA A 160 51.50 -60.24 -78.17
C ALA A 160 51.45 -58.86 -77.47
N CYS A 161 52.16 -57.85 -77.99
CA CYS A 161 52.09 -56.47 -77.51
C CYS A 161 50.68 -55.89 -77.65
N ASP A 162 50.03 -56.10 -78.80
CA ASP A 162 48.66 -55.66 -79.06
C ASP A 162 47.67 -56.30 -78.07
N ALA A 163 47.81 -57.61 -77.80
CA ALA A 163 46.98 -58.32 -76.82
C ALA A 163 47.16 -57.77 -75.39
N LEU A 164 48.39 -57.40 -75.02
CA LEU A 164 48.69 -56.79 -73.73
C LEU A 164 48.09 -55.38 -73.62
N ASN A 165 48.25 -54.54 -74.65
CA ASN A 165 47.65 -53.22 -74.70
C ASN A 165 46.11 -53.30 -74.66
N GLN A 166 45.49 -54.24 -75.40
CA GLN A 166 44.05 -54.47 -75.36
C GLN A 166 43.55 -54.87 -73.98
N TYR A 167 44.26 -55.77 -73.28
CA TYR A 167 43.91 -56.15 -71.92
C TYR A 167 43.92 -54.95 -70.97
N ARG A 168 44.96 -54.11 -71.05
CA ARG A 168 45.10 -52.92 -70.19
C ARG A 168 44.06 -51.84 -70.52
N LEU A 169 43.72 -51.66 -71.80
CA LEU A 169 42.63 -50.78 -72.22
C LEU A 169 41.27 -51.27 -71.67
N GLY A 170 40.96 -52.56 -71.80
CA GLY A 170 39.72 -53.15 -71.29
C GLY A 170 39.61 -53.11 -69.76
N SER A 171 40.72 -53.34 -69.05
CA SER A 171 40.77 -53.17 -67.58
C SER A 171 40.52 -51.72 -67.19
N SER A 172 41.05 -50.76 -67.95
CA SER A 172 40.86 -49.33 -67.67
C SER A 172 39.40 -48.88 -67.87
N GLU A 173 38.68 -49.47 -68.82
CA GLU A 173 37.26 -49.19 -69.06
C GLU A 173 36.36 -49.69 -67.91
N SER A 174 36.64 -50.88 -67.38
CA SER A 174 35.94 -51.43 -66.21
C SER A 174 36.12 -50.56 -64.97
N ASP A 175 37.36 -50.16 -64.67
CA ASP A 175 37.68 -49.34 -63.50
C ASP A 175 37.09 -47.93 -63.60
N TYR A 176 37.01 -47.38 -64.82
CA TYR A 176 36.34 -46.11 -65.08
C TYR A 176 34.83 -46.20 -64.80
N GLY A 177 34.19 -47.30 -65.19
CA GLY A 177 32.77 -47.56 -64.92
C GLY A 177 32.45 -47.63 -63.42
N ASP A 178 33.27 -48.33 -62.64
CA ASP A 178 33.09 -48.44 -61.19
C ASP A 178 33.39 -47.12 -60.45
N SER A 179 34.37 -46.35 -60.94
CA SER A 179 34.65 -44.99 -60.45
C SER A 179 33.47 -44.04 -60.69
N GLN A 180 32.83 -44.11 -61.87
CA GLN A 180 31.64 -43.31 -62.20
C GLN A 180 30.44 -43.66 -61.34
N ARG A 181 30.21 -44.96 -61.07
CA ARG A 181 29.14 -45.40 -60.15
C ARG A 181 29.35 -44.86 -58.75
N THR A 182 30.58 -44.95 -58.25
CA THR A 182 30.97 -44.44 -56.94
C THR A 182 30.79 -42.93 -56.86
N PHE A 183 31.23 -42.20 -57.88
CA PHE A 183 31.05 -40.74 -57.99
C PHE A 183 29.58 -40.34 -58.00
N HIS A 184 28.74 -41.00 -58.82
CA HIS A 184 27.31 -40.72 -58.87
C HIS A 184 26.59 -41.06 -57.57
N LEU A 185 26.97 -42.15 -56.90
CA LEU A 185 26.45 -42.51 -55.58
C LEU A 185 26.80 -41.44 -54.54
N PHE A 186 28.06 -41.03 -54.44
CA PHE A 186 28.48 -39.94 -53.55
C PHE A 186 27.71 -38.66 -53.83
N ARG A 187 27.59 -38.26 -55.10
CA ARG A 187 26.84 -37.06 -55.49
C ARG A 187 25.37 -37.14 -55.12
N ALA A 188 24.72 -38.29 -55.33
CA ALA A 188 23.32 -38.50 -54.99
C ALA A 188 23.08 -38.44 -53.47
N VAL A 189 23.93 -39.08 -52.68
CA VAL A 189 23.82 -39.07 -51.21
C VAL A 189 24.08 -37.66 -50.65
N THR A 190 25.09 -36.95 -51.14
CA THR A 190 25.35 -35.56 -50.73
C THR A 190 24.19 -34.63 -51.10
N ALA A 191 23.63 -34.76 -52.30
CA ALA A 191 22.46 -33.98 -52.71
C ALA A 191 21.24 -34.28 -51.82
N ALA A 192 20.97 -35.55 -51.52
CA ALA A 192 19.89 -35.95 -50.62
C ALA A 192 20.09 -35.39 -49.20
N ALA A 193 21.30 -35.46 -48.66
CA ALA A 193 21.64 -34.91 -47.35
C ALA A 193 21.42 -33.38 -47.28
N LEU A 194 21.80 -32.64 -48.34
CA LEU A 194 21.55 -31.20 -48.42
C LEU A 194 20.06 -30.87 -48.44
N VAL A 195 19.26 -31.57 -49.24
CA VAL A 195 17.80 -31.36 -49.31
C VAL A 195 17.15 -31.65 -47.96
N LEU A 196 17.49 -32.77 -47.31
CA LEU A 196 16.98 -33.12 -45.98
C LEU A 196 17.40 -32.08 -44.93
N GLY A 197 18.62 -31.56 -45.01
CA GLY A 197 19.11 -30.47 -44.16
C GLY A 197 18.32 -29.18 -44.31
N LEU A 198 18.03 -28.77 -45.54
CA LEU A 198 17.22 -27.57 -45.82
C LEU A 198 15.79 -27.73 -45.32
N LEU A 199 15.17 -28.90 -45.55
CA LEU A 199 13.84 -29.20 -45.05
C LEU A 199 13.79 -29.18 -43.51
N TRP A 200 14.81 -29.74 -42.85
CA TRP A 200 14.95 -29.70 -41.40
C TRP A 200 15.13 -28.27 -40.88
N ALA A 201 15.99 -27.47 -41.52
CA ALA A 201 16.22 -26.08 -41.16
C ALA A 201 14.94 -25.25 -41.27
N LEU A 202 14.18 -25.41 -42.36
CA LEU A 202 12.89 -24.74 -42.56
C LEU A 202 11.86 -25.17 -41.51
N TRP A 203 11.75 -26.48 -41.25
CA TRP A 203 10.84 -27.00 -40.23
C TRP A 203 11.19 -26.45 -38.83
N SER A 204 12.47 -26.47 -38.47
CA SER A 204 12.98 -25.92 -37.21
C SER A 204 12.69 -24.42 -37.09
N PHE A 205 12.96 -23.64 -38.14
CA PHE A 205 12.68 -22.21 -38.18
C PHE A 205 11.20 -21.90 -37.92
N VAL A 206 10.28 -22.56 -38.62
CA VAL A 206 8.83 -22.37 -38.43
C VAL A 206 8.39 -22.74 -37.01
N ARG A 207 8.94 -23.82 -36.44
CA ARG A 207 8.61 -24.28 -35.09
C ARG A 207 9.15 -23.36 -34.00
N ILE A 208 10.39 -22.90 -34.10
CA ILE A 208 11.01 -21.98 -33.14
C ILE A 208 10.31 -20.62 -33.20
N ARG A 209 10.04 -20.10 -34.41
CA ARG A 209 9.30 -18.84 -34.60
C ARG A 209 7.93 -18.90 -33.93
N ARG A 210 7.14 -19.96 -34.14
CA ARG A 210 5.84 -20.11 -33.48
C ARG A 210 5.93 -20.28 -31.96
N ALA A 211 7.00 -20.87 -31.45
CA ALA A 211 7.19 -21.09 -30.02
C ALA A 211 7.68 -19.85 -29.26
N ILE A 212 8.41 -18.95 -29.91
CA ILE A 212 9.01 -17.77 -29.27
C ILE A 212 8.30 -16.49 -29.70
N ALA A 213 8.25 -16.21 -31.01
CA ALA A 213 7.78 -14.91 -31.51
C ALA A 213 6.29 -14.68 -31.20
N LEU A 214 5.44 -15.69 -31.40
CA LEU A 214 4.00 -15.54 -31.17
C LEU A 214 3.66 -15.28 -29.68
N PRO A 215 4.16 -16.07 -28.69
CA PRO A 215 3.91 -15.74 -27.28
C PRO A 215 4.57 -14.43 -26.82
N LEU A 216 5.69 -14.03 -27.44
CA LEU A 216 6.35 -12.76 -27.13
C LEU A 216 5.53 -11.57 -27.62
N ASP A 217 4.98 -11.62 -28.83
CA ASP A 217 4.06 -10.61 -29.35
C ASP A 217 2.82 -10.48 -28.45
N THR A 218 2.26 -11.62 -28.00
CA THR A 218 1.18 -11.62 -27.01
C THR A 218 1.60 -10.94 -25.71
N ALA A 219 2.77 -11.26 -25.16
CA ALA A 219 3.26 -10.64 -23.93
C ALA A 219 3.43 -9.12 -24.08
N ILE A 220 4.03 -8.66 -25.19
CA ILE A 220 4.20 -7.22 -25.49
C ILE A 220 2.85 -6.53 -25.61
N GLY A 221 1.89 -7.14 -26.31
CA GLY A 221 0.54 -6.60 -26.41
C GLY A 221 -0.14 -6.48 -25.05
N GLN A 222 0.01 -7.48 -24.18
CA GLN A 222 -0.54 -7.47 -22.82
C GLN A 222 0.14 -6.42 -21.92
N PHE A 223 1.46 -6.26 -22.00
CA PHE A 223 2.16 -5.16 -21.32
C PHE A 223 1.64 -3.80 -21.77
N GLY A 224 1.40 -3.61 -23.07
CA GLY A 224 0.82 -2.38 -23.59
C GLY A 224 -0.57 -2.08 -23.03
N ARG A 225 -1.42 -3.11 -22.87
CA ARG A 225 -2.75 -2.96 -22.25
C ARG A 225 -2.68 -2.63 -20.78
N ILE A 226 -1.85 -3.35 -20.02
CA ILE A 226 -1.63 -3.10 -18.59
C ILE A 226 -1.10 -1.67 -18.37
N ALA A 227 -0.16 -1.21 -19.20
CA ALA A 227 0.38 0.15 -19.14
C ALA A 227 -0.67 1.22 -19.50
N ALA A 228 -1.63 0.90 -20.37
CA ALA A 228 -2.77 1.75 -20.68
C ALA A 228 -3.91 1.66 -19.65
N GLY A 229 -3.76 0.84 -18.59
CA GLY A 229 -4.76 0.64 -17.55
C GLY A 229 -5.82 -0.43 -17.86
N ASP A 230 -5.81 -1.07 -19.03
CA ASP A 230 -6.77 -2.13 -19.35
C ASP A 230 -6.34 -3.48 -18.74
N LEU A 231 -7.00 -3.88 -17.65
CA LEU A 231 -6.78 -5.15 -16.95
C LEU A 231 -7.88 -6.17 -17.27
N THR A 232 -8.81 -5.87 -18.18
CA THR A 232 -10.01 -6.68 -18.42
C THR A 232 -9.72 -8.01 -19.11
N GLN A 233 -8.69 -8.06 -19.94
CA GLN A 233 -8.38 -9.26 -20.72
C GLN A 233 -7.54 -10.25 -19.94
N ARG A 234 -8.06 -11.47 -19.83
CA ARG A 234 -7.34 -12.61 -19.27
C ARG A 234 -6.23 -13.07 -20.20
N ILE A 235 -5.05 -13.35 -19.67
CA ILE A 235 -3.91 -13.85 -20.45
C ILE A 235 -4.01 -15.37 -20.53
N ALA A 236 -4.36 -15.88 -21.72
CA ALA A 236 -4.48 -17.33 -21.94
C ALA A 236 -3.10 -17.99 -22.03
N VAL A 237 -2.75 -18.80 -21.02
CA VAL A 237 -1.49 -19.55 -21.01
C VAL A 237 -1.71 -20.95 -21.57
N GLN A 238 -1.23 -21.18 -22.79
CA GLN A 238 -1.39 -22.47 -23.50
C GLN A 238 -0.13 -23.34 -23.48
N SER A 239 1.00 -22.83 -22.96
CA SER A 239 2.29 -23.50 -22.97
C SER A 239 2.84 -23.79 -21.56
N ARG A 240 3.66 -24.84 -21.46
CA ARG A 240 4.40 -25.21 -20.23
C ARG A 240 5.89 -24.88 -20.27
N ASP A 241 6.40 -24.41 -21.40
CA ASP A 241 7.79 -23.96 -21.56
C ASP A 241 8.04 -22.58 -20.92
N GLU A 242 9.24 -22.04 -21.12
CA GLU A 242 9.66 -20.76 -20.54
C GLU A 242 8.75 -19.58 -20.95
N MET A 243 8.20 -19.58 -22.17
CA MET A 243 7.22 -18.56 -22.58
C MET A 243 5.88 -18.75 -21.85
N GLY A 244 5.48 -20.00 -21.62
CA GLY A 244 4.33 -20.32 -20.79
C GLY A 244 4.50 -19.89 -19.33
N GLN A 245 5.72 -19.93 -18.79
CA GLN A 245 6.02 -19.42 -17.45
C GLN A 245 5.98 -17.88 -17.42
N LEU A 246 6.53 -17.22 -18.44
CA LEU A 246 6.46 -15.76 -18.60
C LEU A 246 5.00 -15.26 -18.62
N LEU A 247 4.15 -15.86 -19.46
CA LEU A 247 2.74 -15.47 -19.55
C LEU A 247 1.96 -15.76 -18.26
N ARG A 248 2.31 -16.83 -17.53
CA ARG A 248 1.75 -17.12 -16.20
C ARG A 248 2.12 -16.04 -15.19
N ALA A 249 3.39 -15.65 -15.12
CA ALA A 249 3.84 -14.59 -14.23
C ALA A 249 3.17 -13.24 -14.58
N LEU A 250 2.99 -12.96 -15.86
CA LEU A 250 2.26 -11.79 -16.35
C LEU A 250 0.78 -11.81 -15.94
N GLU A 251 0.12 -12.96 -16.00
CA GLU A 251 -1.26 -13.14 -15.51
C GLU A 251 -1.38 -12.94 -14.01
N THR A 252 -0.46 -13.50 -13.21
CA THR A 252 -0.41 -13.28 -11.77
C THR A 252 -0.23 -11.79 -11.44
N MET A 253 0.65 -11.08 -12.17
CA MET A 253 0.82 -9.63 -12.02
C MET A 253 -0.47 -8.87 -12.34
N ARG A 254 -1.19 -9.25 -13.40
CA ARG A 254 -2.49 -8.67 -13.76
C ARG A 254 -3.53 -8.88 -12.65
N GLU A 255 -3.63 -10.10 -12.12
CA GLU A 255 -4.55 -10.44 -11.02
C GLU A 255 -4.25 -9.61 -9.76
N SER A 256 -2.98 -9.54 -9.34
CA SER A 256 -2.58 -8.71 -8.18
C SER A 256 -2.85 -7.22 -8.39
N LEU A 257 -2.69 -6.70 -9.61
CA LEU A 257 -3.05 -5.31 -9.93
C LEU A 257 -4.57 -5.08 -9.83
N ILE A 258 -5.39 -6.03 -10.30
CA ILE A 258 -6.86 -5.95 -10.15
C ILE A 258 -7.25 -5.92 -8.68
N GLU A 259 -6.73 -6.83 -7.86
CA GLU A 259 -7.01 -6.87 -6.43
C GLU A 259 -6.61 -5.56 -5.74
N THR A 260 -5.44 -5.02 -6.09
CA THR A 260 -4.96 -3.74 -5.54
C THR A 260 -5.88 -2.59 -5.94
N VAL A 261 -6.25 -2.47 -7.23
CA VAL A 261 -7.16 -1.43 -7.72
C VAL A 261 -8.55 -1.57 -7.08
N ALA A 262 -9.08 -2.79 -6.97
CA ALA A 262 -10.36 -3.06 -6.34
C ALA A 262 -10.36 -2.70 -4.84
N SER A 263 -9.29 -3.06 -4.12
CA SER A 263 -9.09 -2.71 -2.71
C SER A 263 -9.01 -1.19 -2.52
N VAL A 264 -8.25 -0.49 -3.37
CA VAL A 264 -8.16 0.98 -3.31
C VAL A 264 -9.52 1.61 -3.60
N ARG A 265 -10.26 1.17 -4.63
CA ARG A 265 -11.62 1.66 -4.93
C ARG A 265 -12.58 1.45 -3.76
N GLY A 266 -12.62 0.25 -3.18
CA GLY A 266 -13.46 -0.05 -2.02
C GLY A 266 -13.07 0.75 -0.78
N GLY A 267 -11.77 0.93 -0.54
CA GLY A 267 -11.24 1.76 0.54
C GLY A 267 -11.61 3.23 0.36
N THR A 268 -11.47 3.77 -0.86
CA THR A 268 -11.87 5.16 -1.15
C THR A 268 -13.37 5.37 -0.95
N GLU A 269 -14.23 4.45 -1.40
CA GLU A 269 -15.68 4.58 -1.20
C GLU A 269 -16.05 4.60 0.29
N THR A 270 -15.37 3.76 1.08
CA THR A 270 -15.52 3.72 2.55
C THR A 270 -15.09 5.04 3.19
N ILE A 271 -13.95 5.61 2.78
CA ILE A 271 -13.46 6.89 3.29
C ILE A 271 -14.39 8.05 2.89
N ALA A 272 -14.90 8.07 1.64
CA ALA A 272 -15.86 9.07 1.18
C ALA A 272 -17.14 9.05 2.04
N SER A 273 -17.69 7.85 2.26
CA SER A 273 -18.86 7.69 3.13
C SER A 273 -18.59 8.16 4.56
N ALA A 274 -17.44 7.78 5.13
CA ALA A 274 -17.04 8.23 6.47
C ALA A 274 -16.86 9.76 6.54
N ALA A 275 -16.25 10.39 5.53
CA ALA A 275 -16.09 11.83 5.46
C ALA A 275 -17.44 12.56 5.39
N GLN A 276 -18.42 12.02 4.63
CA GLN A 276 -19.79 12.54 4.60
C GLN A 276 -20.49 12.41 5.96
N GLN A 277 -20.30 11.28 6.66
CA GLN A 277 -20.83 11.11 8.01
C GLN A 277 -20.20 12.08 9.01
N ILE A 278 -18.88 12.31 8.91
CA ILE A 278 -18.19 13.32 9.73
C ILE A 278 -18.75 14.71 9.43
N ALA A 279 -18.91 15.09 8.16
CA ALA A 279 -19.45 16.39 7.78
C ALA A 279 -20.88 16.60 8.32
N ALA A 280 -21.74 15.58 8.22
CA ALA A 280 -23.10 15.63 8.78
C ALA A 280 -23.08 15.73 10.32
N GLY A 281 -22.26 14.93 11.00
CA GLY A 281 -22.11 15.00 12.45
C GLY A 281 -21.51 16.33 12.93
N ASN A 282 -20.61 16.91 12.15
CA ASN A 282 -20.01 18.21 12.44
C ASN A 282 -21.00 19.36 12.24
N ALA A 283 -21.92 19.26 11.27
CA ALA A 283 -23.02 20.21 11.11
C ALA A 283 -23.99 20.16 12.31
N ASP A 284 -24.31 18.97 12.82
CA ASP A 284 -25.09 18.81 14.05
C ASP A 284 -24.36 19.43 15.26
N LEU A 285 -23.06 19.17 15.39
CA LEU A 285 -22.23 19.76 16.45
C LEU A 285 -22.19 21.29 16.36
N SER A 286 -22.09 21.86 15.16
CA SER A 286 -22.19 23.31 14.92
C SER A 286 -23.51 23.86 15.46
N SER A 287 -24.63 23.28 15.05
CA SER A 287 -25.96 23.71 15.49
C SER A 287 -26.13 23.66 17.00
N ARG A 288 -25.61 22.60 17.65
CA ARG A 288 -25.67 22.46 19.11
C ARG A 288 -24.75 23.43 19.82
N THR A 289 -23.60 23.77 19.22
CA THR A 289 -22.67 24.76 19.76
C THR A 289 -23.27 26.17 19.68
N GLU A 290 -23.96 26.50 18.59
CA GLU A 290 -24.73 27.75 18.46
C GLU A 290 -25.89 27.83 19.46
N GLU A 291 -26.66 26.75 19.62
CA GLU A 291 -27.75 26.68 20.62
C GLU A 291 -27.21 26.81 22.05
N GLN A 292 -26.06 26.19 22.34
CA GLN A 292 -25.37 26.30 23.62
C GLN A 292 -24.88 27.72 23.86
N ALA A 293 -24.31 28.38 22.86
CA ALA A 293 -23.89 29.79 22.96
C ALA A 293 -25.08 30.71 23.27
N ALA A 294 -26.20 30.55 22.57
CA ALA A 294 -27.44 31.30 22.83
C ALA A 294 -27.97 31.05 24.25
N SER A 295 -27.94 29.79 24.71
CA SER A 295 -28.36 29.41 26.07
C SER A 295 -27.44 30.02 27.14
N LEU A 296 -26.13 30.10 26.88
CA LEU A 296 -25.16 30.74 27.76
C LEU A 296 -25.37 32.25 27.83
N GLU A 297 -25.63 32.93 26.71
CA GLU A 297 -25.96 34.36 26.71
C GLU A 297 -27.21 34.64 27.54
N GLN A 298 -28.28 33.87 27.33
CA GLN A 298 -29.52 34.03 28.10
C GLN A 298 -29.31 33.76 29.59
N THR A 299 -28.55 32.72 29.93
CA THR A 299 -28.26 32.38 31.33
C THR A 299 -27.38 33.45 31.97
N SER A 300 -26.41 34.03 31.24
CA SER A 300 -25.52 35.08 31.74
C SER A 300 -26.30 36.37 32.01
N ALA A 301 -27.22 36.74 31.11
CA ALA A 301 -28.13 37.85 31.31
C ALA A 301 -29.05 37.61 32.54
N GLY A 302 -29.56 36.39 32.69
CA GLY A 302 -30.35 35.98 33.85
C GLY A 302 -29.55 36.05 35.16
N MET A 303 -28.28 35.62 35.16
CA MET A 303 -27.39 35.72 36.32
C MET A 303 -27.05 37.16 36.68
N ALA A 304 -26.83 38.03 35.69
CA ALA A 304 -26.61 39.45 35.94
C ALA A 304 -27.85 40.10 36.60
N GLN A 305 -29.04 39.81 36.09
CA GLN A 305 -30.30 40.27 36.68
C GLN A 305 -30.50 39.69 38.10
N PHE A 306 -30.13 38.43 38.33
CA PHE A 306 -30.23 37.79 39.64
C PHE A 306 -29.24 38.39 40.65
N ALA A 307 -28.01 38.70 40.22
CA ALA A 307 -27.02 39.42 41.02
C ALA A 307 -27.55 40.80 41.47
N ASP A 308 -28.17 41.53 40.55
CA ASP A 308 -28.79 42.83 40.86
C ASP A 308 -29.96 42.69 41.86
N LEU A 309 -30.78 41.64 41.73
CA LEU A 309 -31.87 41.39 42.67
C LEU A 309 -31.36 41.04 44.08
N VAL A 310 -30.31 40.20 44.18
CA VAL A 310 -29.69 39.84 45.47
C VAL A 310 -29.05 41.08 46.11
N ARG A 311 -28.37 41.92 45.32
CA ARG A 311 -27.81 43.20 45.80
C ARG A 311 -28.92 44.13 46.33
N SER A 312 -30.01 44.31 45.57
CA SER A 312 -31.15 45.11 46.01
C SER A 312 -31.81 44.54 47.27
N THR A 313 -31.82 43.21 47.44
CA THR A 313 -32.34 42.55 48.64
C THR A 313 -31.44 42.79 49.85
N ALA A 314 -30.12 42.73 49.67
CA ALA A 314 -29.14 43.05 50.71
C ALA A 314 -29.28 44.51 51.17
N ASP A 315 -29.39 45.46 50.22
CA ASP A 315 -29.58 46.88 50.51
C ASP A 315 -30.90 47.12 51.26
N SER A 316 -31.98 46.46 50.83
CA SER A 316 -33.29 46.54 51.50
C SER A 316 -33.26 45.96 52.91
N ALA A 317 -32.54 44.86 53.12
CA ALA A 317 -32.34 44.29 54.45
C ALA A 317 -31.54 45.25 55.34
N HIS A 318 -30.52 45.92 54.79
CA HIS A 318 -29.74 46.91 55.54
C HIS A 318 -30.59 48.10 55.99
N GLU A 319 -31.44 48.62 55.11
CA GLU A 319 -32.36 49.72 55.46
C GLU A 319 -33.44 49.26 56.45
N ALA A 320 -34.02 48.07 56.25
CA ALA A 320 -34.96 47.48 57.20
C ALA A 320 -34.33 47.29 58.59
N HIS A 321 -33.05 46.90 58.66
CA HIS A 321 -32.33 46.77 59.92
C HIS A 321 -32.25 48.11 60.65
N ARG A 322 -31.92 49.20 59.94
CA ARG A 322 -31.90 50.55 60.51
C ARG A 322 -33.26 51.00 61.05
N LEU A 323 -34.34 50.69 60.33
CA LEU A 323 -35.70 50.99 60.77
C LEU A 323 -36.06 50.21 62.04
N VAL A 324 -35.68 48.94 62.11
CA VAL A 324 -35.89 48.10 63.29
C VAL A 324 -35.08 48.58 64.49
N GLU A 325 -33.83 49.00 64.31
CA GLU A 325 -33.07 49.63 65.39
C GLU A 325 -33.74 50.91 65.92
N ALA A 326 -34.27 51.74 65.03
CA ALA A 326 -35.01 52.94 65.41
C ALA A 326 -36.29 52.59 66.18
N ALA A 327 -37.02 51.57 65.73
CA ALA A 327 -38.20 51.05 66.41
C ALA A 327 -37.85 50.47 67.80
N MET A 328 -36.75 49.73 67.94
CA MET A 328 -36.27 49.22 69.23
C MET A 328 -35.92 50.36 70.19
N ARG A 329 -35.27 51.43 69.72
CA ARG A 329 -35.00 52.63 70.55
C ARG A 329 -36.30 53.28 71.02
N SER A 330 -37.27 53.46 70.13
CA SER A 330 -38.57 54.06 70.46
C SER A 330 -39.37 53.18 71.44
N ALA A 331 -39.37 51.86 71.24
CA ALA A 331 -40.03 50.92 72.15
C ALA A 331 -39.35 50.91 73.54
N GLY A 332 -38.02 51.04 73.58
CA GLY A 332 -37.27 51.20 74.83
C GLY A 332 -37.68 52.45 75.62
N GLN A 333 -37.81 53.60 74.95
CA GLN A 333 -38.31 54.84 75.55
C GLN A 333 -39.77 54.73 76.00
N GLY A 334 -40.61 54.04 75.23
CA GLY A 334 -41.99 53.76 75.59
C GLY A 334 -42.11 52.93 76.87
N ARG A 335 -41.26 51.90 77.02
CA ARG A 335 -41.19 51.08 78.24
C ARG A 335 -40.78 51.90 79.47
N GLU A 336 -39.80 52.79 79.33
CA GLU A 336 -39.37 53.70 80.41
C GLU A 336 -40.50 54.66 80.81
N THR A 337 -41.21 55.24 79.84
CA THR A 337 -42.34 56.14 80.08
C THR A 337 -43.49 55.43 80.81
N ILE A 338 -43.85 54.22 80.38
CA ILE A 338 -44.88 53.42 81.05
C ILE A 338 -44.45 53.10 82.48
N ALA A 339 -43.20 52.73 82.72
CA ALA A 339 -42.69 52.48 84.07
C ALA A 339 -42.82 53.72 84.98
N HIS A 340 -42.53 54.91 84.46
CA HIS A 340 -42.75 56.17 85.17
C HIS A 340 -44.23 56.43 85.48
N VAL A 341 -45.14 56.16 84.53
CA VAL A 341 -46.59 56.32 84.75
C VAL A 341 -47.09 55.32 85.79
N THR A 342 -46.66 54.06 85.75
CA THR A 342 -47.00 53.05 86.78
C THR A 342 -46.57 53.50 88.17
N SER A 343 -45.32 53.99 88.31
CA SER A 343 -44.83 54.54 89.58
C SER A 343 -45.67 55.72 90.06
N THR A 344 -46.05 56.62 89.14
CA THR A 344 -46.86 57.80 89.47
C THR A 344 -48.27 57.40 89.90
N MET A 345 -48.89 56.41 89.25
CA MET A 345 -50.20 55.89 89.63
C MET A 345 -50.17 55.23 91.00
N ALA A 346 -49.11 54.48 91.33
CA ALA A 346 -48.92 53.91 92.66
C ALA A 346 -48.77 55.00 93.74
N ASP A 347 -48.03 56.07 93.46
CA ASP A 347 -47.89 57.22 94.37
C ASP A 347 -49.23 57.96 94.57
N ILE A 348 -49.99 58.19 93.50
CA ILE A 348 -51.32 58.84 93.58
C ILE A 348 -52.29 57.97 94.37
N GLN A 349 -52.29 56.65 94.15
CA GLN A 349 -53.10 55.67 94.89
C GLN A 349 -52.81 55.79 96.39
N SER A 350 -51.54 55.69 96.79
CA SER A 350 -51.12 55.79 98.19
C SER A 350 -51.48 57.15 98.83
N ARG A 351 -51.29 58.25 98.10
CA ARG A 351 -51.67 59.60 98.58
C ARG A 351 -53.19 59.75 98.75
N SER A 352 -53.98 59.17 97.85
CA SER A 352 -55.44 59.23 97.90
C SER A 352 -55.99 58.41 99.07
N GLU A 353 -55.43 57.23 99.34
CA GLU A 353 -55.75 56.43 100.53
C GLU A 353 -55.46 57.20 101.83
N ARG A 354 -54.28 57.84 101.91
CA ARG A 354 -53.91 58.68 103.05
C ARG A 354 -54.84 59.89 103.22
N MET A 355 -55.30 60.49 102.13
CA MET A 355 -56.31 61.56 102.19
C MET A 355 -57.65 61.04 102.71
N ALA A 356 -58.08 59.84 102.30
CA ALA A 356 -59.31 59.21 102.81
C ALA A 356 -59.24 59.01 104.33
N ASP A 357 -58.09 58.57 104.84
CA ASP A 357 -57.85 58.41 106.28
C ASP A 357 -57.93 59.75 107.02
N ILE A 358 -57.28 60.81 106.50
CA ILE A 358 -57.33 62.15 107.10
C ILE A 358 -58.77 62.68 107.14
N VAL A 359 -59.53 62.51 106.05
CA VAL A 359 -60.92 62.97 105.99
C VAL A 359 -61.81 62.18 106.93
N SER A 360 -61.55 60.89 107.13
CA SER A 360 -62.21 60.06 108.15
C SER A 360 -61.94 60.59 109.58
N ILE A 361 -60.70 61.01 109.86
CA ILE A 361 -60.36 61.66 111.14
C ILE A 361 -61.09 63.00 111.29
N ILE A 362 -61.19 63.81 110.24
CA ILE A 362 -61.92 65.09 110.27
C ILE A 362 -63.42 64.88 110.54
N ASP A 363 -64.06 63.89 109.91
CA ASP A 363 -65.46 63.53 110.22
C ASP A 363 -65.60 63.08 111.68
N GLY A 364 -64.62 62.32 112.19
CA GLY A 364 -64.54 61.94 113.60
C GLY A 364 -64.43 63.14 114.55
N ILE A 365 -63.58 64.12 114.23
CA ILE A 365 -63.44 65.38 115.00
C ILE A 365 -64.73 66.19 114.94
N ALA A 366 -65.37 66.29 113.76
CA ALA A 366 -66.64 66.97 113.59
C ALA A 366 -67.75 66.30 114.42
N PHE A 367 -67.80 64.97 114.45
CA PHE A 367 -68.72 64.22 115.30
C PHE A 367 -68.46 64.48 116.79
N GLN A 368 -67.20 64.40 117.24
CA GLN A 368 -66.83 64.73 118.63
C GLN A 368 -67.23 66.16 118.99
N THR A 369 -66.97 67.13 118.11
CA THR A 369 -67.33 68.55 118.27
C THR A 369 -68.84 68.74 118.37
N ASN A 370 -69.62 68.00 117.56
CA ASN A 370 -71.08 68.00 117.62
C ASN A 370 -71.60 67.47 118.98
N ILE A 371 -70.98 66.42 119.53
CA ILE A 371 -71.31 65.90 120.87
C ILE A 371 -70.92 66.88 121.97
N LEU A 372 -69.73 67.48 121.90
CA LEU A 372 -69.28 68.52 122.84
C LEU A 372 -70.21 69.74 122.83
N ALA A 373 -70.60 70.20 121.64
CA ALA A 373 -71.53 71.31 121.48
C ALA A 373 -72.94 70.98 122.00
N LEU A 374 -73.41 69.75 121.79
CA LEU A 374 -74.67 69.28 122.38
C LEU A 374 -74.59 69.26 123.91
N ASN A 375 -73.51 68.74 124.49
CA ASN A 375 -73.30 68.72 125.94
C ASN A 375 -73.25 70.16 126.50
N ALA A 376 -72.57 71.08 125.81
CA ALA A 376 -72.52 72.49 126.19
C ALA A 376 -73.89 73.18 126.09
N ALA A 377 -74.69 72.87 125.06
CA ALA A 377 -76.06 73.39 124.91
C ALA A 377 -76.98 72.90 126.04
N VAL A 378 -76.83 71.63 126.45
CA VAL A 378 -77.57 71.04 127.58
C VAL A 378 -77.18 71.72 128.91
N GLU A 379 -75.90 71.93 129.17
CA GLU A 379 -75.44 72.58 130.41
C GLU A 379 -75.80 74.08 130.42
N ALA A 380 -75.80 74.74 129.26
CA ALA A 380 -76.29 76.12 129.12
C ALA A 380 -77.80 76.24 129.40
N ALA A 381 -78.61 75.27 128.94
CA ALA A 381 -80.03 75.20 129.29
C ALA A 381 -80.27 74.95 130.79
N ARG A 382 -79.35 74.23 131.44
CA ARG A 382 -79.36 73.96 132.89
C ARG A 382 -79.03 75.18 133.74
N ALA A 383 -78.24 76.12 133.22
CA ALA A 383 -77.87 77.38 133.87
C ALA A 383 -78.94 78.50 133.78
N GLY A 384 -80.09 78.25 133.11
CA GLY A 384 -81.22 79.19 133.03
C GLY A 384 -80.86 80.51 132.33
N GLU A 385 -81.34 81.64 132.86
CA GLU A 385 -81.15 82.99 132.29
C GLU A 385 -79.66 83.37 132.10
N HIS A 386 -78.76 82.87 132.96
CA HIS A 386 -77.32 83.15 132.86
C HIS A 386 -76.61 82.37 131.74
N GLY A 387 -77.24 81.31 131.20
CA GLY A 387 -76.68 80.46 130.15
C GLY A 387 -77.10 80.84 128.71
N SER A 388 -77.99 81.82 128.55
CA SER A 388 -78.59 82.21 127.26
C SER A 388 -77.55 82.49 126.15
N GLY A 389 -76.50 83.25 126.45
CA GLY A 389 -75.43 83.54 125.48
C GLY A 389 -74.59 82.31 125.11
N PHE A 390 -74.35 81.40 126.06
CA PHE A 390 -73.61 80.14 125.83
C PHE A 390 -74.43 79.14 125.02
N ALA A 391 -75.76 79.11 125.19
CA ALA A 391 -76.64 78.23 124.42
C ALA A 391 -76.63 78.58 122.92
N VAL A 392 -76.59 79.88 122.57
CA VAL A 392 -76.49 80.35 121.19
C VAL A 392 -75.15 79.94 120.57
N VAL A 393 -74.04 80.15 121.28
CA VAL A 393 -72.70 79.74 120.81
C VAL A 393 -72.62 78.22 120.65
N ALA A 394 -73.16 77.44 121.59
CA ALA A 394 -73.20 75.98 121.49
C ALA A 394 -74.05 75.51 120.30
N GLY A 395 -75.17 76.18 120.01
CA GLY A 395 -75.99 75.94 118.82
C GLY A 395 -75.23 76.21 117.51
N GLU A 396 -74.49 77.32 117.44
CA GLU A 396 -73.71 77.68 116.26
C GLU A 396 -72.51 76.73 116.06
N VAL A 397 -71.80 76.35 117.13
CA VAL A 397 -70.72 75.36 117.08
C VAL A 397 -71.27 73.99 116.62
N ARG A 398 -72.47 73.63 117.06
CA ARG A 398 -73.13 72.39 116.62
C ARG A 398 -73.49 72.44 115.13
N ALA A 399 -74.07 73.55 114.67
CA ALA A 399 -74.38 73.74 113.26
C ALA A 399 -73.11 73.70 112.39
N LEU A 400 -72.01 74.30 112.84
CA LEU A 400 -70.70 74.25 112.19
C LEU A 400 -70.14 72.82 112.16
N ALA A 401 -70.23 72.07 113.26
CA ALA A 401 -69.80 70.68 113.33
C ALA A 401 -70.57 69.78 112.36
N GLN A 402 -71.90 69.95 112.25
CA GLN A 402 -72.72 69.23 111.28
C GLN A 402 -72.37 69.60 109.83
N ARG A 403 -72.12 70.89 109.55
CA ARG A 403 -71.63 71.34 108.24
C ARG A 403 -70.27 70.74 107.90
N SER A 404 -69.33 70.70 108.85
CA SER A 404 -68.01 70.08 108.69
C SER A 404 -68.10 68.58 108.44
N SER A 405 -68.99 67.85 109.14
CA SER A 405 -69.23 66.42 108.90
C SER A 405 -69.81 66.16 107.50
N ASN A 406 -70.79 66.97 107.07
CA ASN A 406 -71.35 66.85 105.73
C ASN A 406 -70.30 67.12 104.63
N ALA A 407 -69.50 68.18 104.79
CA ALA A 407 -68.41 68.51 103.87
C ALA A 407 -67.32 67.41 103.86
N ALA A 408 -66.96 66.86 105.03
CA ALA A 408 -66.01 65.76 105.12
C ALA A 408 -66.52 64.51 104.39
N ARG A 409 -67.81 64.17 104.48
CA ARG A 409 -68.41 63.05 103.74
C ARG A 409 -68.41 63.28 102.23
N GLU A 410 -68.69 64.50 101.77
CA GLU A 410 -68.63 64.85 100.35
C GLU A 410 -67.20 64.72 99.80
N VAL A 411 -66.20 65.23 100.54
CA VAL A 411 -64.79 65.06 100.19
C VAL A 411 -64.38 63.58 100.22
N LYS A 412 -64.87 62.80 101.18
CA LYS A 412 -64.61 61.36 101.26
C LYS A 412 -65.13 60.62 100.02
N GLN A 413 -66.35 60.92 99.58
CA GLN A 413 -66.91 60.34 98.35
C GLN A 413 -66.08 60.69 97.11
N LEU A 414 -65.61 61.94 97.00
CA LEU A 414 -64.73 62.35 95.90
C LEU A 414 -63.37 61.63 95.92
N ILE A 415 -62.80 61.40 97.10
CA ILE A 415 -61.55 60.63 97.24
C ILE A 415 -61.78 59.16 96.91
N GLU A 416 -62.85 58.54 97.39
CA GLU A 416 -63.21 57.16 97.07
C GLU A 416 -63.40 56.96 95.55
N ALA A 417 -64.09 57.91 94.90
CA ALA A 417 -64.22 57.93 93.44
C ALA A 417 -62.85 58.07 92.75
N SER A 418 -61.97 58.94 93.27
CA SER A 418 -60.61 59.13 92.74
C SER A 418 -59.76 57.86 92.88
N VAL A 419 -59.84 57.15 94.01
CA VAL A 419 -59.16 55.86 94.22
C VAL A 419 -59.63 54.82 93.20
N GLN A 420 -60.93 54.74 92.90
CA GLN A 420 -61.44 53.82 91.87
C GLN A 420 -60.93 54.17 90.47
N ILE A 421 -60.88 55.47 90.13
CA ILE A 421 -60.34 55.93 88.84
C ILE A 421 -58.85 55.60 88.72
N VAL A 422 -58.05 55.84 89.77
CA VAL A 422 -56.62 55.53 89.78
C VAL A 422 -56.37 54.03 89.69
N LYS A 423 -57.16 53.21 90.39
CA LYS A 423 -57.09 51.75 90.29
C LYS A 423 -57.37 51.25 88.88
N SER A 424 -58.42 51.77 88.23
CA SER A 424 -58.72 51.45 86.83
C SER A 424 -57.62 51.94 85.89
N GLY A 425 -57.07 53.13 86.12
CA GLY A 425 -55.92 53.66 85.40
C GLY A 425 -54.69 52.76 85.52
N SER A 426 -54.38 52.28 86.72
CA SER A 426 -53.28 51.35 86.99
C SER A 426 -53.42 50.05 86.19
N THR A 427 -54.62 49.45 86.15
CA THR A 427 -54.89 48.25 85.34
C THR A 427 -54.69 48.49 83.84
N HIS A 428 -55.10 49.65 83.31
CA HIS A 428 -54.86 50.00 81.90
C HIS A 428 -53.36 50.17 81.61
N VAL A 429 -52.61 50.77 82.54
CA VAL A 429 -51.16 50.95 82.40
C VAL A 429 -50.43 49.59 82.46
N GLU A 430 -50.84 48.67 83.33
CA GLU A 430 -50.30 47.30 83.41
C GLU A 430 -50.56 46.50 82.12
N THR A 431 -51.75 46.67 81.53
CA THR A 431 -52.09 46.08 80.22
C THR A 431 -51.22 46.69 79.12
N ALA A 432 -51.06 48.01 79.10
CA ALA A 432 -50.19 48.72 78.15
C ALA A 432 -48.72 48.29 78.30
N GLN A 433 -48.24 48.04 79.52
CA GLN A 433 -46.91 47.51 79.80
C GLN A 433 -46.72 46.12 79.17
N THR A 434 -47.70 45.23 79.32
CA THR A 434 -47.67 43.88 78.75
C THR A 434 -47.64 43.91 77.21
N HIS A 435 -48.49 44.74 76.59
CA HIS A 435 -48.50 44.89 75.13
C HIS A 435 -47.21 45.51 74.59
N THR A 436 -46.64 46.50 75.29
CA THR A 436 -45.37 47.12 74.90
C THR A 436 -44.21 46.13 75.01
N ALA A 437 -44.22 45.24 76.01
CA ALA A 437 -43.24 44.17 76.13
C ALA A 437 -43.35 43.14 74.99
N ALA A 438 -44.56 42.78 74.57
CA ALA A 438 -44.78 41.90 73.42
C ALA A 438 -44.27 42.53 72.11
N ILE A 439 -44.57 43.81 71.87
CA ILE A 439 -44.06 44.56 70.71
C ILE A 439 -42.52 44.55 70.69
N PHE A 440 -41.88 44.72 71.85
CA PHE A 440 -40.41 44.69 71.93
C PHE A 440 -39.83 43.33 71.48
N ASP A 441 -40.43 42.21 71.92
CA ASP A 441 -39.94 40.89 71.50
C ASP A 441 -40.20 40.62 70.01
N ASP A 442 -41.33 41.07 69.47
CA ASP A 442 -41.64 40.98 68.03
C ASP A 442 -40.65 41.79 67.17
N VAL A 443 -40.34 43.03 67.58
CA VAL A 443 -39.35 43.88 66.90
C VAL A 443 -37.96 43.25 66.98
N ARG A 444 -37.58 42.68 68.13
CA ARG A 444 -36.30 41.96 68.29
C ARG A 444 -36.23 40.76 67.36
N ARG A 445 -37.29 39.96 67.27
CA ARG A 445 -37.36 38.79 66.39
C ARG A 445 -37.31 39.19 64.91
N THR A 446 -37.93 40.32 64.55
CA THR A 446 -37.84 40.92 63.23
C THR A 446 -36.40 41.35 62.91
N ALA A 447 -35.67 41.92 63.87
CA ALA A 447 -34.26 42.28 63.72
C ALA A 447 -33.39 41.05 63.37
N THR A 448 -33.62 39.93 64.06
CA THR A 448 -32.91 38.67 63.80
C THR A 448 -33.19 38.16 62.38
N LEU A 449 -34.46 38.16 61.95
CA LEU A 449 -34.82 37.71 60.60
C LEU A 449 -34.17 38.57 59.51
N ILE A 450 -34.11 39.89 59.70
CA ILE A 450 -33.45 40.79 58.74
C ILE A 450 -31.94 40.54 58.69
N ALA A 451 -31.30 40.29 59.84
CA ALA A 451 -29.88 39.93 59.89
C ALA A 451 -29.60 38.62 59.15
N ASP A 452 -30.47 37.62 59.29
CA ASP A 452 -30.37 36.36 58.54
C ASP A 452 -30.57 36.57 57.03
N ILE A 453 -31.50 37.43 56.60
CA ILE A 453 -31.66 37.81 55.19
C ILE A 453 -30.39 38.46 54.65
N SER A 454 -29.78 39.39 55.40
CA SER A 454 -28.55 40.06 54.97
C SER A 454 -27.39 39.06 54.83
N ARG A 455 -27.25 38.12 55.77
CA ARG A 455 -26.22 37.07 55.70
C ARG A 455 -26.46 36.12 54.51
N ALA A 456 -27.69 35.63 54.35
CA ALA A 456 -28.06 34.76 53.23
C ALA A 456 -27.85 35.46 51.87
N SER A 457 -28.14 36.76 51.79
CA SER A 457 -27.90 37.56 50.57
C SER A 457 -26.40 37.66 50.25
N GLY A 458 -25.54 37.77 51.26
CA GLY A 458 -24.09 37.72 51.08
C GLY A 458 -23.61 36.38 50.53
N GLU A 459 -24.03 35.28 51.14
CA GLU A 459 -23.72 33.90 50.68
C GLU A 459 -24.22 33.65 49.24
N GLN A 460 -25.40 34.16 48.90
CA GLN A 460 -25.94 34.11 47.53
C GLN A 460 -25.09 34.91 46.54
N SER A 461 -24.62 36.10 46.92
CA SER A 461 -23.75 36.92 46.06
C SER A 461 -22.44 36.20 45.75
N ASP A 462 -21.82 35.56 46.74
CA ASP A 462 -20.59 34.77 46.54
C ASP A 462 -20.84 33.58 45.61
N SER A 463 -21.96 32.88 45.80
CA SER A 463 -22.38 31.74 44.96
C SER A 463 -22.63 32.18 43.51
N ILE A 464 -23.24 33.34 43.29
CA ILE A 464 -23.44 33.91 41.95
C ILE A 464 -22.09 34.23 41.30
N GLY A 465 -21.11 34.72 42.06
CA GLY A 465 -19.74 34.94 41.59
C GLY A 465 -19.03 33.65 41.16
N GLU A 466 -19.28 32.53 41.84
CA GLU A 466 -18.80 31.21 41.43
C GLU A 466 -19.47 30.72 40.14
N ILE A 467 -20.80 30.84 40.06
CA ILE A 467 -21.56 30.47 38.86
C ILE A 467 -21.09 31.29 37.66
N SER A 468 -20.90 32.61 37.82
CA SER A 468 -20.42 33.49 36.75
C SER A 468 -19.03 33.07 36.23
N ARG A 469 -18.11 32.67 37.11
CA ARG A 469 -16.80 32.13 36.71
C ARG A 469 -16.93 30.79 35.96
N ALA A 470 -17.80 29.89 36.44
CA ALA A 470 -18.05 28.63 35.76
C ALA A 470 -18.67 28.86 34.36
N MET A 471 -19.58 29.82 34.23
CA MET A 471 -20.16 30.21 32.95
C MET A 471 -19.13 30.76 31.97
N ALA A 472 -18.20 31.60 32.42
CA ALA A 472 -17.11 32.09 31.58
C ALA A 472 -16.22 30.96 31.05
N GLN A 473 -15.98 29.93 31.86
CA GLN A 473 -15.24 28.74 31.42
C GLN A 473 -16.03 27.91 30.38
N ILE A 474 -17.34 27.77 30.56
CA ILE A 474 -18.18 27.08 29.57
C ILE A 474 -18.22 27.88 28.25
N ASP A 475 -18.25 29.21 28.30
CA ASP A 475 -18.15 30.06 27.12
C ASP A 475 -16.82 29.84 26.37
N GLU A 476 -15.69 29.79 27.07
CA GLU A 476 -14.38 29.48 26.46
C GLU A 476 -14.38 28.12 25.74
N VAL A 477 -14.93 27.08 26.37
CA VAL A 477 -15.07 25.75 25.75
C VAL A 477 -16.03 25.78 24.56
N THR A 478 -17.09 26.58 24.63
CA THR A 478 -18.07 26.74 23.53
C THR A 478 -17.41 27.40 22.33
N GLN A 479 -16.58 28.42 22.54
CA GLN A 479 -15.78 29.04 21.48
C GLN A 479 -14.72 28.10 20.91
N GLN A 480 -14.05 27.30 21.74
CA GLN A 480 -13.13 26.25 21.27
C GLN A 480 -13.86 25.20 20.42
N ASN A 481 -15.06 24.79 20.82
CA ASN A 481 -15.88 23.87 20.03
C ASN A 481 -16.26 24.48 18.67
N ALA A 482 -16.58 25.78 18.61
CA ALA A 482 -16.86 26.45 17.34
C ALA A 482 -15.63 26.45 16.42
N ALA A 483 -14.43 26.74 16.95
CA ALA A 483 -13.19 26.65 16.19
C ALA A 483 -12.90 25.21 15.73
N LEU A 484 -13.11 24.23 16.60
CA LEU A 484 -12.94 22.80 16.28
C LEU A 484 -13.90 22.35 15.17
N VAL A 485 -15.14 22.84 15.20
CA VAL A 485 -16.14 22.58 14.15
C VAL A 485 -15.63 23.10 12.79
N GLU A 486 -15.03 24.28 12.73
CA GLU A 486 -14.43 24.78 11.48
C GLU A 486 -13.26 23.91 11.01
N GLU A 487 -12.36 23.51 11.91
CA GLU A 487 -11.23 22.63 11.59
C GLU A 487 -11.68 21.26 11.09
N VAL A 488 -12.67 20.66 11.74
CA VAL A 488 -13.23 19.35 11.35
C VAL A 488 -13.95 19.45 10.01
N ALA A 489 -14.66 20.55 9.73
CA ALA A 489 -15.27 20.78 8.42
C ALA A 489 -14.21 20.83 7.31
N ALA A 490 -13.12 21.59 7.53
CA ALA A 490 -12.01 21.68 6.58
C ALA A 490 -11.31 20.32 6.39
N ALA A 491 -11.11 19.55 7.46
CA ALA A 491 -10.51 18.23 7.40
C ALA A 491 -11.40 17.22 6.64
N ALA A 492 -12.71 17.21 6.91
CA ALA A 492 -13.67 16.37 6.21
C ALA A 492 -13.72 16.69 4.70
N GLN A 493 -13.72 17.97 4.34
CA GLN A 493 -13.65 18.42 2.95
C GLN A 493 -12.34 17.98 2.28
N SER A 494 -11.20 18.13 2.97
CA SER A 494 -9.91 17.66 2.46
C SER A 494 -9.87 16.14 2.26
N LEU A 495 -10.51 15.36 3.14
CA LEU A 495 -10.63 13.91 2.98
C LEU A 495 -11.48 13.55 1.75
N ASP A 496 -12.60 14.24 1.52
CA ASP A 496 -13.41 14.07 0.32
C ASP A 496 -12.62 14.39 -0.96
N ASP A 497 -11.89 15.52 -0.97
CA ASP A 497 -11.01 15.90 -2.08
C ASP A 497 -9.93 14.86 -2.37
N GLN A 498 -9.23 14.36 -1.33
CA GLN A 498 -8.21 13.32 -1.47
C GLN A 498 -8.80 12.01 -2.00
N THR A 499 -10.00 11.67 -1.53
CA THR A 499 -10.69 10.45 -1.95
C THR A 499 -11.12 10.53 -3.42
N ARG A 500 -11.63 11.68 -3.86
CA ARG A 500 -11.91 11.94 -5.29
C ARG A 500 -10.65 11.87 -6.14
N HIS A 501 -9.54 12.43 -5.66
CA HIS A 501 -8.26 12.39 -6.36
C HIS A 501 -7.72 10.95 -6.48
N LEU A 502 -7.77 10.16 -5.40
CA LEU A 502 -7.41 8.73 -5.43
C LEU A 502 -8.30 7.95 -6.40
N ARG A 503 -9.62 8.18 -6.36
CA ARG A 503 -10.57 7.55 -7.30
C ARG A 503 -10.22 7.88 -8.73
N HIS A 504 -9.96 9.15 -9.04
CA HIS A 504 -9.57 9.58 -10.38
C HIS A 504 -8.28 8.90 -10.88
N ASN A 505 -7.28 8.75 -10.00
CA ASN A 505 -6.02 8.08 -10.36
C ASN A 505 -6.22 6.58 -10.64
N VAL A 506 -7.16 5.93 -9.96
CA VAL A 506 -7.47 4.51 -10.19
C VAL A 506 -8.54 4.29 -11.26
N ASP A 507 -9.24 5.33 -11.71
CA ASP A 507 -10.24 5.25 -12.79
C ASP A 507 -9.60 4.94 -14.15
N VAL A 508 -8.33 5.29 -14.35
CA VAL A 508 -7.55 4.89 -15.53
C VAL A 508 -7.49 3.36 -15.67
N PHE A 509 -7.54 2.62 -14.55
CA PHE A 509 -7.49 1.17 -14.57
C PHE A 509 -8.89 0.57 -14.80
N VAL A 510 -9.10 -0.04 -15.96
CA VAL A 510 -10.34 -0.77 -16.27
C VAL A 510 -10.20 -2.20 -15.77
N VAL A 511 -10.92 -2.52 -14.70
CA VAL A 511 -10.99 -3.87 -14.14
C VAL A 511 -12.20 -4.62 -14.70
N PRO A 512 -12.15 -5.97 -14.79
CA PRO A 512 -13.33 -6.76 -15.13
C PRO A 512 -14.48 -6.42 -14.16
N ALA A 513 -15.71 -6.28 -14.67
CA ALA A 513 -16.87 -6.21 -13.79
C ALA A 513 -16.87 -7.47 -12.91
N ALA A 514 -16.94 -7.29 -11.59
CA ALA A 514 -17.06 -8.40 -10.66
C ALA A 514 -18.25 -9.24 -11.12
N SER A 515 -17.98 -10.43 -11.66
CA SER A 515 -19.03 -11.38 -11.95
C SER A 515 -19.59 -11.79 -10.60
N THR A 516 -20.71 -11.19 -10.22
CA THR A 516 -21.55 -11.60 -9.10
C THR A 516 -21.88 -13.07 -9.34
N GLN A 517 -21.05 -13.97 -8.81
CA GLN A 517 -21.42 -15.36 -8.64
C GLN A 517 -22.53 -15.35 -7.59
N LEU A 518 -23.77 -15.30 -8.08
CA LEU A 518 -24.95 -15.76 -7.37
C LEU A 518 -24.65 -17.21 -6.96
N ALA A 519 -24.30 -17.38 -5.68
CA ALA A 519 -24.23 -18.67 -5.01
C ALA A 519 -25.63 -19.09 -4.54
#